data_AF-A0A843I0J6-F1
#
_entry.id   AF-A0A843I0J6-F1
#
_cell.length_a   1.000
_cell.length_b   1.000
_cell.length_c   1.000
_cell.angle_alpha   90.00
_cell.angle_beta   90.00
_cell.angle_gamma   90.00
#
_symmetry.space_group_name_H-M   'P 1'
#
loop_
_entity.id
_entity.type
_entity.pdbx_description
1 polymer ?
#
loop_
_entity_poly.entity_id
_entity_poly.type
_entity_poly.pdbx_seq_one_letter_code
_entity_poly.pdbx_strand_id
1 'polypeptide(L)'
;MECLRLTLYPSLVLALVEERGGKYVKAFGAWKGIDVASSPELSGDWYSPWRYVGDADGRLADAVHPLLEIYGDCLGLSISPRDAGLLFVVAFLTQNTSYHVNVLRWARALFSQSEDLGRIAEEAPRVGNSYQLRRLPAAVRAYLELRPAARRELMQIPGVGPKTADVYLLFTGDSTAAPVDKHFLRTASRLGLPGGPPRPELCRRYGDCSRCPFAARCLRAVAERGLGRLAGWVQTATYLYDKGISPRAFGEGASPRPSRI
;
A
#
# COMPACT_ATOMS: atom_id res chain seq x y z
N MET A 1 11.65 -4.02 16.87
CA MET A 1 10.19 -4.03 17.15
C MET A 1 9.52 -2.76 16.64
N GLU A 2 9.95 -1.57 17.06
CA GLU A 2 9.33 -0.31 16.66
C GLU A 2 9.37 -0.03 15.14
N CYS A 3 10.52 -0.22 14.49
CA CYS A 3 10.65 -0.07 13.04
C CYS A 3 9.81 -1.07 12.24
N LEU A 4 9.71 -2.31 12.72
CA LEU A 4 8.86 -3.31 12.11
C LEU A 4 7.38 -2.90 12.21
N ARG A 5 6.94 -2.41 13.37
CA ARG A 5 5.58 -1.93 13.58
C ARG A 5 5.27 -0.72 12.70
N LEU A 6 6.22 0.22 12.58
CA LEU A 6 6.13 1.39 11.70
C LEU A 6 5.98 0.96 10.23
N THR A 7 6.76 -0.03 9.79
CA THR A 7 6.73 -0.57 8.42
C THR A 7 5.45 -1.36 8.12
N LEU A 8 4.95 -2.12 9.08
CA LEU A 8 3.69 -2.86 8.93
C LEU A 8 2.46 -1.96 8.99
N TYR A 9 2.49 -0.86 9.76
CA TYR A 9 1.31 -0.01 9.97
C TYR A 9 0.61 0.44 8.68
N PRO A 10 1.29 0.99 7.65
CA PRO A 10 0.65 1.35 6.39
C PRO A 10 0.53 0.18 5.41
N SER A 11 1.10 -0.99 5.72
CA SER A 11 1.19 -2.13 4.79
C SER A 11 -0.06 -3.00 4.80
N LEU A 12 -0.46 -3.49 3.62
CA LEU A 12 -1.49 -4.54 3.52
C LEU A 12 -1.08 -5.84 4.23
N VAL A 13 0.22 -6.10 4.36
CA VAL A 13 0.75 -7.30 5.05
C VAL A 13 0.31 -7.35 6.51
N LEU A 14 -0.01 -6.21 7.14
CA LEU A 14 -0.56 -6.16 8.49
C LEU A 14 -1.86 -6.98 8.64
N ALA A 15 -2.65 -7.12 7.56
CA ALA A 15 -3.85 -7.94 7.57
C ALA A 15 -3.58 -9.44 7.61
N LEU A 16 -2.35 -9.86 7.33
CA LEU A 16 -1.93 -11.25 7.27
C LEU A 16 -1.14 -11.71 8.50
N VAL A 17 -0.95 -10.83 9.48
CA VAL A 17 -0.11 -11.07 10.66
C VAL A 17 -0.88 -10.76 11.95
N GLU A 18 -0.37 -11.28 13.04
CA GLU A 18 -0.88 -11.05 14.38
C GLU A 18 0.27 -10.82 15.36
N GLU A 19 -0.01 -10.06 16.43
CA GLU A 19 0.97 -9.83 17.47
C GLU A 19 0.84 -10.90 18.56
N ARG A 20 1.90 -11.67 18.81
CA ARG A 20 1.96 -12.73 19.83
C ARG A 20 3.27 -12.63 20.60
N GLY A 21 3.18 -12.46 21.92
CA GLY A 21 4.36 -12.42 22.79
C GLY A 21 5.38 -11.34 22.40
N GLY A 22 4.92 -10.16 21.94
CA GLY A 22 5.81 -9.09 21.49
C GLY A 22 6.52 -9.38 20.17
N LYS A 23 5.93 -10.20 19.29
CA LYS A 23 6.40 -10.45 17.92
C LYS A 23 5.24 -10.41 16.94
N TYR A 24 5.52 -10.04 15.69
CA TYR A 24 4.55 -10.24 14.60
C TYR A 24 4.75 -11.62 13.99
N VAL A 25 3.70 -12.43 13.99
CA VAL A 25 3.70 -13.79 13.44
C VAL A 25 2.76 -13.84 12.24
N LYS A 26 3.18 -14.55 11.19
CA LYS A 26 2.37 -14.76 9.98
C LYS A 26 1.14 -15.61 10.31
N ALA A 27 -0.04 -15.01 10.30
CA ALA A 27 -1.31 -15.66 10.68
C ALA A 27 -2.00 -16.33 9.49
N PHE A 28 -1.90 -15.74 8.30
CA PHE A 28 -2.60 -16.18 7.09
C PHE A 28 -1.67 -16.20 5.88
N GLY A 29 -1.97 -17.04 4.88
CA GLY A 29 -1.24 -17.14 3.62
C GLY A 29 -0.09 -18.15 3.65
N ALA A 30 0.88 -17.97 2.76
CA ALA A 30 2.08 -18.77 2.71
C ALA A 30 2.94 -18.54 3.97
N TRP A 31 3.65 -19.60 4.41
CA TRP A 31 4.59 -19.55 5.53
C TRP A 31 3.96 -19.14 6.88
N LYS A 32 2.72 -19.58 7.17
CA LYS A 32 2.10 -19.33 8.49
C LYS A 32 2.97 -19.81 9.64
N GLY A 33 2.95 -19.06 10.72
CA GLY A 33 3.69 -19.35 11.95
C GLY A 33 5.11 -18.78 11.98
N ILE A 34 5.65 -18.26 10.87
CA ILE A 34 6.97 -17.63 10.91
C ILE A 34 6.94 -16.28 11.63
N ASP A 35 8.05 -15.94 12.27
CA ASP A 35 8.33 -14.60 12.76
C ASP A 35 8.51 -13.66 11.56
N VAL A 36 7.74 -12.58 11.49
CA VAL A 36 7.81 -11.61 10.40
C VAL A 36 9.20 -10.98 10.31
N ALA A 37 9.88 -10.80 11.44
CA ALA A 37 11.21 -10.21 11.49
C ALA A 37 12.30 -11.08 10.84
N SER A 38 12.03 -12.38 10.58
CA SER A 38 13.01 -13.28 9.95
C SER A 38 12.92 -13.34 8.43
N SER A 39 11.91 -12.72 7.81
CA SER A 39 11.76 -12.63 6.35
C SER A 39 12.00 -11.19 5.89
N PRO A 40 13.05 -10.93 5.08
CA PRO A 40 13.31 -9.60 4.55
C PRO A 40 12.11 -9.00 3.81
N GLU A 41 11.34 -9.81 3.07
CA GLU A 41 10.14 -9.35 2.35
C GLU A 41 9.04 -8.89 3.31
N LEU A 42 8.74 -9.70 4.33
CA LEU A 42 7.67 -9.40 5.28
C LEU A 42 8.08 -8.29 6.26
N SER A 43 9.34 -8.24 6.68
CA SER A 43 9.84 -7.17 7.56
C SER A 43 9.98 -5.83 6.82
N GLY A 44 10.23 -5.89 5.51
CA GLY A 44 10.54 -4.74 4.67
C GLY A 44 12.03 -4.46 4.51
N ASP A 45 12.91 -5.27 5.12
CA ASP A 45 14.38 -5.08 5.10
C ASP A 45 15.00 -5.32 3.71
N TRP A 46 14.26 -5.95 2.78
CA TRP A 46 14.68 -6.05 1.38
C TRP A 46 14.81 -4.68 0.70
N TYR A 47 14.15 -3.66 1.23
CA TYR A 47 14.10 -2.32 0.66
C TYR A 47 14.73 -1.29 1.60
N SER A 48 15.73 -0.55 1.10
CA SER A 48 16.29 0.62 1.79
C SER A 48 16.14 1.85 0.88
N PRO A 49 15.47 2.92 1.34
CA PRO A 49 15.25 4.11 0.52
C PRO A 49 16.56 4.82 0.17
N TRP A 50 17.57 4.76 1.04
CA TRP A 50 18.91 5.33 0.79
C TRP A 50 19.56 4.80 -0.49
N ARG A 51 19.25 3.56 -0.89
CA ARG A 51 19.79 2.96 -2.13
C ARG A 51 19.18 3.55 -3.41
N TYR A 52 18.05 4.24 -3.31
CA TYR A 52 17.26 4.70 -4.45
C TYR A 52 17.17 6.23 -4.53
N VAL A 53 17.89 6.97 -3.69
CA VAL A 53 17.94 8.46 -3.75
C VAL A 53 18.36 8.96 -5.12
N GLY A 54 19.31 8.26 -5.77
CA GLY A 54 19.76 8.58 -7.12
C GLY A 54 18.75 8.34 -8.23
N ASP A 55 17.63 7.64 -7.96
CA ASP A 55 16.54 7.48 -8.93
C ASP A 55 15.64 8.73 -8.99
N ALA A 56 15.70 9.61 -7.99
CA ALA A 56 14.91 10.82 -7.97
C ALA A 56 15.57 11.93 -8.80
N ASP A 57 14.77 12.70 -9.54
CA ASP A 57 15.22 13.92 -10.21
C ASP A 57 15.86 14.86 -9.18
N GLY A 58 16.94 15.58 -9.53
CA GLY A 58 17.75 16.32 -8.55
C GLY A 58 16.96 17.23 -7.60
N ARG A 59 15.96 17.96 -8.11
CA ARG A 59 15.08 18.80 -7.28
C ARG A 59 14.22 18.00 -6.30
N LEU A 60 13.76 16.82 -6.71
CA LEU A 60 12.94 15.95 -5.88
C LEU A 60 13.80 15.21 -4.85
N ALA A 61 15.03 14.84 -5.19
CA ALA A 61 16.00 14.24 -4.25
C ALA A 61 16.20 15.14 -3.01
N ASP A 62 16.41 16.44 -3.23
CA ASP A 62 16.51 17.42 -2.14
C ASP A 62 15.22 17.53 -1.33
N ALA A 63 14.07 17.55 -2.00
CA ALA A 63 12.77 17.68 -1.36
C ALA A 63 12.37 16.45 -0.51
N VAL A 64 12.83 15.25 -0.87
CA VAL A 64 12.58 14.02 -0.09
C VAL A 64 13.60 13.79 1.01
N HIS A 65 14.73 14.51 1.02
CA HIS A 65 15.78 14.33 2.01
C HIS A 65 15.30 14.44 3.47
N PRO A 66 14.43 15.40 3.85
CA PRO A 66 13.89 15.45 5.21
C PRO A 66 13.06 14.21 5.59
N LEU A 67 12.39 13.55 4.63
CA LEU A 67 11.70 12.29 4.90
C LEU A 67 12.70 11.16 5.13
N LEU A 68 13.81 11.13 4.39
CA LEU A 68 14.88 10.16 4.59
C LEU A 68 15.53 10.30 5.96
N GLU A 69 15.79 11.52 6.43
CA GLU A 69 16.33 11.74 7.78
C GLU A 69 15.37 11.26 8.89
N ILE A 70 14.05 11.40 8.69
CA ILE A 70 13.06 10.99 9.69
C ILE A 70 12.81 9.47 9.65
N TYR A 71 12.70 8.89 8.46
CA TYR A 71 12.18 7.53 8.26
C TYR A 71 13.17 6.55 7.64
N GLY A 72 14.24 7.02 7.01
CA GLY A 72 15.09 6.23 6.10
C GLY A 72 15.77 5.03 6.73
N ASP A 73 16.12 5.12 8.01
CA ASP A 73 16.79 4.04 8.75
C ASP A 73 15.83 3.03 9.40
N CYS A 74 14.52 3.27 9.30
CA CYS A 74 13.52 2.54 10.10
C CYS A 74 12.31 2.06 9.28
N LEU A 75 11.88 2.82 8.28
CA LEU A 75 10.75 2.50 7.42
C LEU A 75 11.20 1.72 6.19
N GLY A 76 10.82 0.45 6.09
CA GLY A 76 10.94 -0.37 4.89
C GLY A 76 9.66 -0.40 4.05
N LEU A 77 9.55 -1.37 3.15
CA LEU A 77 8.32 -1.71 2.43
C LEU A 77 7.95 -3.19 2.67
N SER A 78 7.04 -3.48 3.58
CA SER A 78 6.62 -4.87 3.82
C SER A 78 5.75 -5.38 2.67
N ILE A 79 6.17 -6.43 1.98
CA ILE A 79 5.48 -7.03 0.81
C ILE A 79 5.18 -8.52 1.05
N SER A 80 4.18 -9.07 0.36
CA SER A 80 4.00 -10.53 0.29
C SER A 80 3.52 -10.97 -1.10
N PRO A 81 4.43 -11.06 -2.10
CA PRO A 81 4.07 -11.49 -3.46
C PRO A 81 3.47 -12.90 -3.50
N ARG A 82 3.85 -13.78 -2.56
CA ARG A 82 3.31 -15.15 -2.46
C ARG A 82 1.84 -15.17 -2.03
N ASP A 83 1.36 -14.09 -1.41
CA ASP A 83 -0.02 -13.94 -0.93
C ASP A 83 -0.81 -12.96 -1.80
N ALA A 84 -0.44 -12.77 -3.06
CA ALA A 84 -1.04 -11.79 -3.96
C ALA A 84 -2.59 -11.85 -3.95
N GLY A 85 -3.18 -13.04 -3.96
CA GLY A 85 -4.64 -13.20 -3.88
C GLY A 85 -5.26 -12.65 -2.59
N LEU A 86 -4.63 -12.91 -1.44
CA LEU A 86 -5.10 -12.37 -0.16
C LEU A 86 -4.87 -10.86 -0.10
N LEU A 87 -3.73 -10.37 -0.56
CA LEU A 87 -3.43 -8.94 -0.65
C LEU A 87 -4.40 -8.21 -1.59
N PHE A 88 -4.86 -8.84 -2.68
CA PHE A 88 -5.91 -8.30 -3.53
C PHE A 88 -7.22 -8.09 -2.76
N VAL A 89 -7.65 -9.09 -1.97
CA VAL A 89 -8.84 -8.95 -1.12
C VAL A 89 -8.68 -7.77 -0.16
N VAL A 90 -7.55 -7.67 0.54
CA VAL A 90 -7.31 -6.57 1.49
C VAL A 90 -7.29 -5.22 0.76
N ALA A 91 -6.57 -5.12 -0.37
CA ALA A 91 -6.50 -3.91 -1.20
C ALA A 91 -7.90 -3.43 -1.61
N PHE A 92 -8.74 -4.35 -2.07
CA PHE A 92 -10.12 -4.06 -2.48
C PHE A 92 -10.95 -3.52 -1.32
N LEU A 93 -10.81 -4.09 -0.12
CA LEU A 93 -11.56 -3.67 1.07
C LEU A 93 -11.15 -2.28 1.59
N THR A 94 -9.98 -1.76 1.23
CA THR A 94 -9.49 -0.43 1.70
C THR A 94 -10.26 0.78 1.16
N GLN A 95 -11.17 0.58 0.20
CA GLN A 95 -11.89 1.67 -0.47
C GLN A 95 -12.74 2.47 0.53
N ASN A 96 -12.43 3.76 0.70
CA ASN A 96 -13.20 4.72 1.51
C ASN A 96 -13.61 4.22 2.90
N THR A 97 -12.68 3.60 3.64
CA THR A 97 -12.94 3.08 4.99
C THR A 97 -11.67 3.17 5.86
N SER A 98 -11.81 2.94 7.16
CA SER A 98 -10.67 2.86 8.07
C SER A 98 -9.95 1.52 7.93
N TYR A 99 -8.67 1.56 7.57
CA TYR A 99 -7.83 0.37 7.44
C TYR A 99 -7.72 -0.37 8.79
N HIS A 100 -7.27 0.33 9.84
CA HIS A 100 -7.00 -0.26 11.15
C HIS A 100 -8.23 -0.69 11.94
N VAL A 101 -9.44 -0.27 11.54
CA VAL A 101 -10.68 -0.63 12.23
C VAL A 101 -11.50 -1.62 11.41
N ASN A 102 -11.88 -1.23 10.19
CA ASN A 102 -12.82 -2.01 9.40
C ASN A 102 -12.10 -3.08 8.56
N VAL A 103 -11.05 -2.70 7.84
CA VAL A 103 -10.38 -3.64 6.91
C VAL A 103 -9.71 -4.77 7.67
N LEU A 104 -8.93 -4.47 8.72
CA LEU A 104 -8.28 -5.52 9.51
C LEU A 104 -9.30 -6.46 10.16
N ARG A 105 -10.42 -5.94 10.66
CA ARG A 105 -11.50 -6.76 11.22
C ARG A 105 -12.13 -7.67 10.15
N TRP A 106 -12.47 -7.13 8.98
CA TRP A 106 -13.07 -7.92 7.90
C TRP A 106 -12.10 -8.96 7.35
N ALA A 107 -10.83 -8.59 7.12
CA ALA A 107 -9.80 -9.50 6.64
C ALA A 107 -9.62 -10.68 7.61
N ARG A 108 -9.53 -10.42 8.92
CA ARG A 108 -9.47 -11.48 9.94
C ARG A 108 -10.71 -12.37 9.90
N ALA A 109 -11.91 -11.79 9.87
CA ALA A 109 -13.15 -12.55 9.84
C ALA A 109 -13.28 -13.46 8.61
N LEU A 110 -12.74 -13.03 7.47
CA LEU A 110 -12.70 -13.82 6.22
C LEU A 110 -11.63 -14.90 6.28
N PHE A 111 -10.38 -14.52 6.56
CA PHE A 111 -9.22 -15.41 6.46
C PHE A 111 -9.20 -16.49 7.54
N SER A 112 -9.83 -16.24 8.70
CA SER A 112 -10.04 -17.27 9.72
C SER A 112 -11.03 -18.36 9.30
N GLN A 113 -11.89 -18.11 8.30
CA GLN A 113 -12.82 -19.13 7.77
C GLN A 113 -12.20 -19.89 6.60
N SER A 114 -11.56 -19.18 5.68
CA SER A 114 -10.87 -19.77 4.54
C SER A 114 -9.86 -18.81 3.92
N GLU A 115 -8.81 -19.37 3.34
CA GLU A 115 -7.84 -18.63 2.50
C GLU A 115 -8.01 -18.94 1.02
N ASP A 116 -8.97 -19.80 0.68
CA ASP A 116 -9.40 -19.98 -0.70
C ASP A 116 -10.19 -18.75 -1.17
N LEU A 117 -9.77 -18.13 -2.28
CA LEU A 117 -10.40 -16.89 -2.76
C LEU A 117 -11.86 -17.09 -3.16
N GLY A 118 -12.22 -18.26 -3.71
CA GLY A 118 -13.60 -18.59 -4.06
C GLY A 118 -14.50 -18.62 -2.81
N ARG A 119 -14.05 -19.30 -1.75
CA ARG A 119 -14.75 -19.32 -0.45
C ARG A 119 -14.81 -17.94 0.20
N ILE A 120 -13.72 -17.17 0.16
CA ILE A 120 -13.72 -15.78 0.66
C ILE A 120 -14.79 -14.94 -0.07
N ALA A 121 -14.90 -15.09 -1.39
CA ALA A 121 -15.90 -14.40 -2.18
C ALA A 121 -17.34 -14.79 -1.77
N GLU A 122 -17.60 -16.08 -1.51
CA GLU A 122 -18.90 -16.57 -1.05
C GLU A 122 -19.28 -16.01 0.34
N GLU A 123 -18.32 -15.97 1.27
CA GLU A 123 -18.56 -15.56 2.66
C GLU A 123 -18.58 -14.04 2.87
N ALA A 124 -17.97 -13.26 1.98
CA ALA A 124 -17.82 -11.82 2.14
C ALA A 124 -19.11 -11.07 2.49
N PRO A 125 -20.26 -11.30 1.81
CA PRO A 125 -21.50 -10.63 2.14
C PRO A 125 -22.05 -10.98 3.54
N ARG A 126 -21.67 -12.13 4.12
CA ARG A 126 -22.10 -12.56 5.46
C ARG A 126 -21.30 -11.90 6.59
N VAL A 127 -20.06 -11.47 6.31
CA VAL A 127 -19.21 -10.75 7.28
C VAL A 127 -19.76 -9.37 7.62
N GLY A 128 -20.57 -8.77 6.75
CA GLY A 128 -21.26 -7.52 7.04
C GLY A 128 -21.85 -6.82 5.82
N ASN A 129 -22.61 -5.76 6.09
CA ASN A 129 -23.41 -5.07 5.08
C ASN A 129 -22.67 -4.04 4.22
N SER A 130 -21.36 -3.88 4.44
CA SER A 130 -20.57 -2.85 3.75
C SER A 130 -20.54 -3.06 2.23
N TYR A 131 -20.56 -1.99 1.45
CA TYR A 131 -20.57 -2.10 -0.01
C TYR A 131 -19.31 -2.81 -0.56
N GLN A 132 -18.17 -2.69 0.12
CA GLN A 132 -16.92 -3.39 -0.23
C GLN A 132 -17.11 -4.91 -0.12
N LEU A 133 -17.70 -5.39 0.97
CA LEU A 133 -17.99 -6.81 1.19
C LEU A 133 -19.02 -7.34 0.19
N ARG A 134 -20.08 -6.56 -0.09
CA ARG A 134 -21.10 -6.93 -1.09
C ARG A 134 -20.56 -6.99 -2.52
N ARG A 135 -19.54 -6.19 -2.86
CA ARG A 135 -18.95 -6.13 -4.22
C ARG A 135 -17.73 -7.03 -4.39
N LEU A 136 -17.12 -7.47 -3.29
CA LEU A 136 -15.95 -8.36 -3.31
C LEU A 136 -16.15 -9.63 -4.15
N PRO A 137 -17.32 -10.32 -4.15
CA PRO A 137 -17.48 -11.56 -4.91
C PRO A 137 -17.23 -11.38 -6.42
N ALA A 138 -17.78 -10.31 -7.00
CA ALA A 138 -17.60 -10.00 -8.42
C ALA A 138 -16.14 -9.62 -8.73
N ALA A 139 -15.49 -8.89 -7.83
CA ALA A 139 -14.09 -8.49 -7.99
C ALA A 139 -13.12 -9.68 -7.90
N VAL A 140 -13.35 -10.60 -6.95
CA VAL A 140 -12.54 -11.82 -6.77
C VAL A 140 -12.71 -12.77 -7.94
N ARG A 141 -13.94 -12.97 -8.45
CA ARG A 141 -14.17 -13.76 -9.66
C ARG A 141 -13.36 -13.22 -10.84
N ALA A 142 -13.46 -11.92 -11.11
CA ALA A 142 -12.69 -11.29 -12.17
C ALA A 142 -11.17 -11.37 -11.94
N TYR A 143 -10.70 -11.29 -10.69
CA TYR A 143 -9.29 -11.47 -10.35
C TYR A 143 -8.79 -12.89 -10.67
N LEU A 144 -9.56 -13.92 -10.32
CA LEU A 144 -9.23 -15.32 -10.59
C LEU A 144 -9.23 -15.64 -12.09
N GLU A 145 -10.14 -15.03 -12.85
CA GLU A 145 -10.23 -15.16 -14.30
C GLU A 145 -9.07 -14.45 -15.02
N LEU A 146 -8.80 -13.19 -14.65
CA LEU A 146 -7.78 -12.37 -15.31
C LEU A 146 -6.34 -12.71 -14.90
N ARG A 147 -6.13 -13.17 -13.66
CA ARG A 147 -4.80 -13.42 -13.05
C ARG A 147 -3.83 -12.25 -13.29
N PRO A 148 -4.18 -11.04 -12.84
CA PRO A 148 -3.49 -9.83 -13.27
C PRO A 148 -2.04 -9.79 -12.80
N ALA A 149 -1.12 -9.59 -13.73
CA ALA A 149 0.30 -9.33 -13.50
C ALA A 149 0.65 -7.85 -13.68
N ALA A 150 -0.21 -7.07 -14.35
CA ALA A 150 0.03 -5.66 -14.62
C ALA A 150 -1.09 -4.75 -14.13
N ARG A 151 -0.74 -3.49 -13.88
CA ARG A 151 -1.68 -2.42 -13.50
C ARG A 151 -2.90 -2.33 -14.41
N ARG A 152 -2.69 -2.47 -15.72
CA ARG A 152 -3.77 -2.39 -16.73
C ARG A 152 -4.82 -3.49 -16.54
N GLU A 153 -4.41 -4.69 -16.15
CA GLU A 153 -5.32 -5.82 -15.94
C GLU A 153 -6.10 -5.65 -14.63
N LEU A 154 -5.43 -5.19 -13.56
CA LEU A 154 -6.10 -4.81 -12.31
C LEU A 154 -7.22 -3.79 -12.56
N MET A 155 -6.97 -2.79 -13.42
CA MET A 155 -7.94 -1.74 -13.75
C MET A 155 -9.18 -2.24 -14.53
N GLN A 156 -9.16 -3.47 -15.06
CA GLN A 156 -10.32 -4.10 -15.72
C GLN A 156 -11.26 -4.76 -14.70
N ILE A 157 -10.78 -5.03 -13.48
CA ILE A 157 -11.58 -5.68 -12.44
C ILE A 157 -12.67 -4.71 -11.95
N PRO A 158 -13.95 -5.14 -11.89
CA PRO A 158 -15.03 -4.30 -11.40
C PRO A 158 -14.77 -3.76 -10.00
N GLY A 159 -14.81 -2.43 -9.85
CA GLY A 159 -14.56 -1.77 -8.57
C GLY A 159 -13.10 -1.58 -8.20
N VAL A 160 -12.15 -1.99 -9.04
CA VAL A 160 -10.75 -1.61 -8.89
C VAL A 160 -10.50 -0.27 -9.61
N GLY A 161 -10.07 0.72 -8.83
CA GLY A 161 -9.64 2.02 -9.33
C GLY A 161 -8.12 2.19 -9.26
N PRO A 162 -7.59 3.34 -9.75
CA PRO A 162 -6.16 3.61 -9.80
C PRO A 162 -5.46 3.37 -8.47
N LYS A 163 -6.00 3.94 -7.38
CA LYS A 163 -5.46 3.77 -6.02
C LYS A 163 -5.39 2.29 -5.62
N THR A 164 -6.46 1.54 -5.80
CA THR A 164 -6.52 0.13 -5.39
C THR A 164 -5.51 -0.72 -6.16
N ALA A 165 -5.36 -0.48 -7.47
CA ALA A 165 -4.35 -1.15 -8.29
C ALA A 165 -2.93 -0.80 -7.82
N ASP A 166 -2.64 0.49 -7.59
CA ASP A 166 -1.32 0.93 -7.15
C ASP A 166 -0.98 0.41 -5.72
N VAL A 167 -1.96 0.34 -4.81
CA VAL A 167 -1.76 -0.24 -3.46
C VAL A 167 -1.42 -1.73 -3.58
N TYR A 168 -2.16 -2.47 -4.39
CA TYR A 168 -1.88 -3.88 -4.62
C TYR A 168 -0.47 -4.10 -5.19
N LEU A 169 -0.08 -3.32 -6.20
CA LEU A 169 1.23 -3.41 -6.84
C LEU A 169 2.36 -3.12 -5.85
N LEU A 170 2.23 -2.06 -5.06
CA LEU A 170 3.22 -1.70 -4.04
C LEU A 170 3.48 -2.87 -3.08
N PHE A 171 2.42 -3.48 -2.55
CA PHE A 171 2.56 -4.56 -1.57
C PHE A 171 2.77 -5.95 -2.17
N THR A 172 2.82 -6.05 -3.50
CA THR A 172 3.25 -7.25 -4.24
C THR A 172 4.64 -7.08 -4.86
N GLY A 173 5.31 -5.95 -4.67
CA GLY A 173 6.74 -5.77 -4.94
C GLY A 173 7.12 -4.62 -5.87
N ASP A 174 6.16 -3.87 -6.43
CA ASP A 174 6.46 -2.73 -7.30
C ASP A 174 6.66 -1.45 -6.48
N SER A 175 7.91 -1.14 -6.13
CA SER A 175 8.22 0.07 -5.35
C SER A 175 8.01 1.39 -6.12
N THR A 176 7.80 1.34 -7.44
CA THR A 176 7.47 2.52 -8.26
C THR A 176 5.98 2.86 -8.19
N ALA A 177 5.14 1.92 -7.72
CA ALA A 177 3.72 2.14 -7.53
C ALA A 177 3.47 3.08 -6.33
N ALA A 178 2.95 4.28 -6.62
CA ALA A 178 2.59 5.28 -5.62
C ALA A 178 1.07 5.50 -5.58
N PRO A 179 0.35 4.87 -4.63
CA PRO A 179 -1.07 5.10 -4.42
C PRO A 179 -1.42 6.57 -4.17
N VAL A 180 -2.14 7.19 -5.11
CA VAL A 180 -2.60 8.57 -4.92
C VAL A 180 -3.89 8.59 -4.12
N ASP A 181 -3.78 8.95 -2.85
CA ASP A 181 -4.91 9.19 -1.96
C ASP A 181 -4.95 10.64 -1.44
N LYS A 182 -5.88 10.94 -0.53
CA LYS A 182 -6.01 12.29 0.04
C LYS A 182 -4.78 12.74 0.83
N HIS A 183 -4.03 11.80 1.41
CA HIS A 183 -2.83 12.11 2.18
C HIS A 183 -1.72 12.49 1.22
N PHE A 184 -1.47 11.66 0.19
CA PHE A 184 -0.45 11.94 -0.80
C PHE A 184 -0.76 13.19 -1.63
N LEU A 185 -2.02 13.45 -1.98
CA LEU A 185 -2.43 14.70 -2.64
C LEU A 185 -2.13 15.95 -1.80
N ARG A 186 -2.29 15.88 -0.47
CA ARG A 186 -2.03 17.01 0.42
C ARG A 186 -0.54 17.26 0.64
N THR A 187 0.27 16.19 0.65
CA THR A 187 1.71 16.28 0.90
C THR A 187 2.53 16.49 -0.38
N ALA A 188 2.04 16.07 -1.54
CA ALA A 188 2.74 16.16 -2.82
C ALA A 188 3.21 17.58 -3.16
N SER A 189 2.37 18.60 -2.92
CA SER A 189 2.74 20.00 -3.18
C SER A 189 3.93 20.46 -2.34
N ARG A 190 4.07 19.95 -1.12
CA ARG A 190 5.21 20.25 -0.22
C ARG A 190 6.50 19.59 -0.69
N LEU A 191 6.39 18.43 -1.34
CA LEU A 191 7.52 17.73 -1.96
C LEU A 191 7.88 18.27 -3.35
N GLY A 192 7.21 19.32 -3.82
CA GLY A 192 7.41 19.84 -5.17
C GLY A 192 6.93 18.89 -6.28
N LEU A 193 6.02 17.96 -5.98
CA LEU A 193 5.39 17.07 -6.96
C LEU A 193 4.11 17.73 -7.51
N PRO A 194 4.12 18.27 -8.74
CA PRO A 194 2.93 18.84 -9.34
C PRO A 194 1.97 17.74 -9.81
N GLY A 195 0.68 18.05 -9.83
CA GLY A 195 -0.32 17.21 -10.48
C GLY A 195 -1.57 16.97 -9.64
N GLY A 196 -2.62 16.53 -10.32
CA GLY A 196 -3.88 16.13 -9.73
C GLY A 196 -4.03 14.61 -9.60
N PRO A 197 -5.14 14.14 -9.03
CA PRO A 197 -5.42 12.72 -8.91
C PRO A 197 -5.48 12.02 -10.29
N PRO A 198 -5.15 10.72 -10.36
CA PRO A 198 -5.38 9.92 -11.56
C PRO A 198 -6.85 9.96 -11.96
N ARG A 199 -7.12 10.06 -13.27
CA ARG A 199 -8.48 10.00 -13.84
C ARG A 199 -8.80 8.55 -14.21
N PRO A 200 -9.74 7.86 -13.52
CA PRO A 200 -10.00 6.45 -13.75
C PRO A 200 -10.33 6.12 -15.22
N GLU A 201 -11.05 7.00 -15.90
CA GLU A 201 -11.46 6.84 -17.31
C GLU A 201 -10.24 6.81 -18.23
N LEU A 202 -9.27 7.70 -18.01
CA LEU A 202 -8.03 7.73 -18.76
C LEU A 202 -7.13 6.54 -18.38
N CYS A 203 -7.05 6.19 -17.09
CA CYS A 203 -6.28 5.02 -16.66
C CYS A 203 -6.78 3.73 -17.32
N ARG A 204 -8.11 3.55 -17.44
CA ARG A 204 -8.70 2.38 -18.13
C ARG A 204 -8.46 2.42 -19.63
N ARG A 205 -8.57 3.60 -20.25
CA ARG A 205 -8.39 3.77 -21.71
C ARG A 205 -6.95 3.51 -22.16
N TYR A 206 -5.98 4.07 -21.44
CA TYR A 206 -4.58 4.03 -21.87
C TYR A 206 -3.81 2.87 -21.22
N GLY A 207 -4.10 2.53 -19.95
CA GLY A 207 -3.43 1.46 -19.19
C GLY A 207 -1.97 1.74 -18.82
N ASP A 208 -1.25 2.39 -19.73
CA ASP A 208 0.15 2.80 -19.64
C ASP A 208 0.24 4.32 -19.51
N CYS A 209 0.93 4.78 -18.46
CA CYS A 209 1.10 6.19 -18.19
C CYS A 209 1.97 6.91 -19.22
N SER A 210 2.88 6.21 -19.92
CA SER A 210 3.72 6.82 -20.96
C SER A 210 2.91 7.30 -22.18
N ARG A 211 1.76 6.68 -22.42
CA ARG A 211 0.86 6.98 -23.55
C ARG A 211 -0.33 7.86 -23.17
N CYS A 212 -0.48 8.18 -21.89
CA CYS A 212 -1.62 8.94 -21.40
C CYS A 212 -1.39 10.45 -21.58
N PRO A 213 -2.28 11.18 -22.29
CA PRO A 213 -2.11 12.61 -22.52
C PRO A 213 -2.20 13.45 -21.23
N PHE A 214 -2.73 12.87 -20.14
CA PHE A 214 -2.81 13.51 -18.84
C PHE A 214 -1.59 13.21 -17.95
N ALA A 215 -0.63 12.41 -18.40
CA ALA A 215 0.47 11.92 -17.56
C ALA A 215 1.36 13.03 -16.99
N ALA A 216 1.55 14.14 -17.70
CA ALA A 216 2.30 15.30 -17.21
C ALA A 216 1.60 16.05 -16.06
N ARG A 217 0.28 15.84 -15.88
CA ARG A 217 -0.56 16.49 -14.85
C ARG A 217 -1.14 15.50 -13.85
N CYS A 218 -0.74 14.23 -13.93
CA CYS A 218 -1.20 13.15 -13.07
C CYS A 218 -0.16 12.89 -11.98
N LEU A 219 -0.52 13.10 -10.72
CA LEU A 219 0.41 12.95 -9.59
C LEU A 219 1.05 11.56 -9.55
N ARG A 220 0.31 10.49 -9.87
CA ARG A 220 0.87 9.12 -9.91
C ARG A 220 2.00 9.02 -10.92
N ALA A 221 1.79 9.54 -12.13
CA ALA A 221 2.76 9.45 -13.21
C ALA A 221 3.94 10.42 -13.02
N VAL A 222 3.69 11.58 -12.40
CA VAL A 222 4.76 12.50 -12.00
C VAL A 222 5.63 11.91 -10.90
N ALA A 223 5.02 11.31 -9.88
CA ALA A 223 5.74 10.64 -8.79
C ALA A 223 6.57 9.45 -9.30
N GLU A 224 5.98 8.57 -10.11
CA GLU A 224 6.70 7.43 -10.70
C GLU A 224 7.91 7.87 -11.54
N ARG A 225 7.74 8.87 -12.42
CA ARG A 225 8.85 9.35 -13.27
C ARG A 225 9.92 10.09 -12.48
N GLY A 226 9.50 10.96 -11.55
CA GLY A 226 10.42 11.85 -10.85
C GLY A 226 11.07 11.26 -9.60
N LEU A 227 10.51 10.19 -9.04
CA LEU A 227 11.07 9.50 -7.87
C LEU A 227 11.56 8.08 -8.17
N GLY A 228 11.18 7.50 -9.31
CA GLY A 228 11.55 6.13 -9.67
C GLY A 228 11.17 5.13 -8.58
N ARG A 229 12.13 4.31 -8.15
CA ARG A 229 11.90 3.27 -7.12
C ARG A 229 11.60 3.83 -5.74
N LEU A 230 11.82 5.13 -5.48
CA LEU A 230 11.40 5.79 -4.24
C LEU A 230 9.91 6.11 -4.16
N ALA A 231 9.17 6.09 -5.27
CA ALA A 231 7.82 6.65 -5.33
C ALA A 231 6.86 6.02 -4.30
N GLY A 232 6.82 4.70 -4.20
CA GLY A 232 5.99 3.97 -3.23
C GLY A 232 6.41 4.19 -1.78
N TRP A 233 7.72 4.28 -1.52
CA TRP A 233 8.24 4.58 -0.19
C TRP A 233 7.92 6.02 0.25
N VAL A 234 8.12 7.01 -0.63
CA VAL A 234 7.78 8.42 -0.35
C VAL A 234 6.28 8.57 -0.10
N GLN A 235 5.44 7.89 -0.87
CA GLN A 235 3.99 7.84 -0.62
C GLN A 235 3.70 7.27 0.78
N THR A 236 4.37 6.20 1.17
CA THR A 236 4.21 5.56 2.49
C THR A 236 4.69 6.46 3.64
N ALA A 237 5.87 7.06 3.50
CA ALA A 237 6.45 7.99 4.48
C ALA A 237 5.56 9.24 4.66
N THR A 238 5.05 9.80 3.56
CA THR A 238 4.14 10.95 3.64
C THR A 238 2.79 10.62 4.25
N TYR A 239 2.26 9.41 4.05
CA TYR A 239 1.07 8.93 4.76
C TYR A 239 1.31 8.90 6.28
N LEU A 240 2.44 8.37 6.72
CA LEU A 240 2.82 8.34 8.15
C LEU A 240 3.02 9.75 8.71
N TYR A 241 3.78 10.58 8.01
CA TYR A 241 4.02 11.97 8.40
C TYR A 241 2.72 12.77 8.57
N ASP A 242 1.81 12.66 7.60
CA ASP A 242 0.52 13.36 7.66
C ASP A 242 -0.40 12.83 8.77
N LYS A 243 -0.23 11.56 9.17
CA LYS A 243 -0.88 10.97 10.36
C LYS A 243 -0.20 11.37 11.68
N GLY A 244 0.89 12.12 11.64
CA GLY A 244 1.71 12.45 12.81
C GLY A 244 2.53 11.27 13.32
N ILE A 245 2.71 10.21 12.53
CA ILE A 245 3.36 8.99 12.98
C ILE A 245 4.84 9.03 12.58
N SER A 246 5.74 8.94 13.55
CA SER A 246 7.19 8.89 13.35
C SER A 246 7.81 7.73 14.15
N PRO A 247 9.07 7.32 13.86
CA PRO A 247 9.75 6.31 14.66
C PRO A 247 9.76 6.64 16.16
N ARG A 248 10.05 7.90 16.52
CA ARG A 248 10.06 8.37 17.92
C ARG A 248 8.68 8.29 18.58
N ALA A 249 7.62 8.64 17.85
CA ALA A 249 6.25 8.61 18.34
C ALA A 249 5.71 7.20 18.61
N PHE A 250 6.19 6.23 17.83
CA PHE A 250 5.72 4.84 17.90
C PHE A 250 6.19 4.09 19.15
N GLY A 251 7.31 4.52 19.76
CA GLY A 251 7.85 3.95 21.00
C GLY A 251 7.23 4.50 22.28
N GLU A 252 6.72 5.74 22.28
CA GLU A 252 6.32 6.44 23.51
C GLU A 252 4.81 6.57 23.74
N GLY A 253 3.96 6.05 22.86
CA GLY A 253 2.49 6.18 23.02
C GLY A 253 2.00 7.63 22.95
N ALA A 254 2.81 8.55 22.41
CA ALA A 254 2.49 9.96 22.28
C ALA A 254 2.10 10.30 20.84
N SER A 255 1.03 11.09 20.70
CA SER A 255 0.64 11.73 19.44
C SER A 255 1.50 12.99 19.21
N PRO A 256 2.37 13.02 18.20
CA PRO A 256 3.04 14.23 17.77
C PRO A 256 2.16 14.93 16.74
N ARG A 257 1.82 16.19 17.01
CA ARG A 257 1.44 17.10 15.93
C ARG A 257 2.65 17.24 15.01
N PRO A 258 2.49 17.14 13.67
CA PRO A 258 3.61 17.30 12.77
C PRO A 258 4.20 18.70 12.91
N SER A 259 5.47 18.76 13.31
CA SER A 259 6.33 19.93 13.09
C SER A 259 6.47 20.14 11.59
N ARG A 260 6.31 21.40 11.17
CA ARG A 260 6.29 21.82 9.78
C ARG A 260 7.60 21.40 9.09
N ILE A 261 7.48 20.63 8.01
CA ILE A 261 8.45 20.63 6.89
C ILE A 261 8.29 21.96 6.16
#